data_AF-A0A0K0WVB9-F1
#
_entry.id   AF-A0A0K0WVB9-F1
#
_cell.length_a   1.000
_cell.length_b   1.000
_cell.length_c   1.000
_cell.angle_alpha   90.00
_cell.angle_beta   90.00
_cell.angle_gamma   90.00
#
_symmetry.space_group_name_H-M   'P 1'
#
loop_
_entity.id
_entity.type
_entity.pdbx_description
1 polymer ?
#
loop_
_entity_poly.entity_id
_entity_poly.type
_entity_poly.pdbx_seq_one_letter_code
_entity_poly.pdbx_strand_id
1 'polypeptide(L)'
;LIQTIPVNYNIGHLSITEGDTVSPDDKYMVALNKWSIDRFLTVGPLHPQNFQLSDLKGGTGEAELIADMPIPNAEPHYTQIIKADKLNVLALY
;
A
#
# COMPACT_ATOMS: atom_id res chain seq x y z
N LEU A 1 -3.65 13.80 15.97
CA LEU A 1 -3.21 12.81 16.97
C LEU A 1 -2.24 11.85 16.30
N ILE A 2 -1.30 11.28 17.07
CA ILE A 2 -0.44 10.18 16.59
C ILE A 2 -1.20 8.87 16.78
N GLN A 3 -1.22 8.03 15.75
CA GLN A 3 -1.91 6.74 15.74
C GLN A 3 -0.94 5.62 15.37
N THR A 4 -1.30 4.38 15.68
CA THR A 4 -0.53 3.19 15.30
C THR A 4 -1.48 2.18 14.70
N ILE A 5 -1.15 1.68 13.51
CA ILE A 5 -1.92 0.65 12.81
C ILE A 5 -1.06 -0.62 12.78
N PRO A 6 -1.54 -1.77 13.30
CA PRO A 6 -0.82 -3.02 13.16
C PRO A 6 -0.81 -3.47 11.68
N VAL A 7 0.34 -3.98 11.23
CA VAL A 7 0.55 -4.50 9.86
C VAL A 7 1.15 -5.91 9.91
N ASN A 8 1.04 -6.64 8.80
CA ASN A 8 1.37 -8.06 8.71
C ASN A 8 2.20 -8.38 7.45
N TYR A 9 3.50 -8.64 7.54
CA TYR A 9 4.44 -8.40 8.63
C TYR A 9 5.75 -7.83 8.06
N ASN A 10 6.59 -7.27 8.94
CA ASN A 10 7.91 -6.75 8.57
C ASN A 10 7.76 -5.71 7.45
N ILE A 11 7.18 -4.58 7.82
CA ILE A 11 7.00 -3.46 6.91
C ILE A 11 8.34 -3.02 6.32
N GLY A 12 8.35 -2.84 5.00
CA GLY A 12 9.44 -2.17 4.29
C GLY A 12 9.13 -0.69 4.12
N HIS A 13 8.72 -0.33 2.91
CA HIS A 13 8.35 1.05 2.58
C HIS A 13 6.86 1.32 2.84
N LEU A 14 6.57 2.60 3.02
CA LEU A 14 5.22 3.16 3.00
C LEU A 14 5.08 4.02 1.74
N SER A 15 3.90 4.00 1.14
CA SER A 15 3.54 4.93 0.06
C SER A 15 2.21 5.58 0.39
N ILE A 16 2.20 6.91 0.45
CA ILE A 16 0.99 7.71 0.65
C ILE A 16 0.56 8.26 -0.71
N THR A 17 -0.73 8.45 -0.89
CA THR A 17 -1.31 9.05 -2.10
C THR A 17 -0.67 10.42 -2.38
N GLU A 18 0.02 10.54 -3.51
CA GLU A 18 0.77 11.76 -3.88
C GLU A 18 1.82 12.21 -2.84
N GLY A 19 2.33 11.28 -2.02
CA GLY A 19 3.20 11.56 -0.88
C GLY A 19 4.52 12.26 -1.20
N ASP A 20 5.14 11.94 -2.35
CA ASP A 20 6.40 12.54 -2.79
C ASP A 20 6.19 13.81 -3.64
N THR A 21 5.08 14.52 -3.42
CA THR A 21 4.74 15.76 -4.14
C THR A 21 4.62 16.96 -3.18
N VAL A 22 4.48 18.16 -3.74
CA VAL A 22 4.20 19.39 -2.96
C VAL A 22 2.74 19.49 -2.47
N SER A 23 1.89 18.54 -2.83
CA SER A 23 0.46 18.52 -2.47
C SER A 23 0.01 17.08 -2.19
N PRO A 24 0.54 16.46 -1.13
CA PRO A 24 0.17 15.10 -0.76
C PRO A 24 -1.31 14.99 -0.40
N ASP A 25 -1.90 13.83 -0.67
CA ASP A 25 -3.25 13.48 -0.27
C ASP A 25 -3.18 12.61 1.00
N ASP A 26 -4.14 12.79 1.91
CA ASP A 26 -4.15 12.22 3.25
C ASP A 26 -5.20 11.11 3.41
N LYS A 27 -5.74 10.60 2.29
CA LYS A 27 -6.80 9.60 2.33
C LYS A 27 -6.32 8.16 2.45
N TYR A 28 -5.28 7.78 1.73
CA TYR A 28 -4.83 6.37 1.65
C TYR A 28 -3.32 6.22 1.74
N MET A 29 -2.91 5.13 2.39
CA MET A 29 -1.53 4.67 2.51
C MET A 29 -1.44 3.18 2.19
N VAL A 30 -0.36 2.77 1.53
CA VAL A 30 0.00 1.37 1.33
C VAL A 30 1.26 1.04 2.13
N ALA A 31 1.18 -0.03 2.93
CA ALA A 31 2.32 -0.66 3.59
C ALA A 31 2.83 -1.84 2.76
N LEU A 32 4.12 -1.81 2.40
CA LEU A 32 4.76 -2.83 1.59
C LEU A 32 5.43 -3.86 2.51
N ASN A 33 4.64 -4.78 3.06
CA ASN A 33 5.12 -5.76 4.03
C ASN A 33 5.85 -6.91 3.35
N LYS A 34 6.99 -7.28 3.94
CA LYS A 34 7.91 -8.25 3.34
C LYS A 34 7.50 -9.70 3.53
N TRP A 35 6.74 -9.98 4.58
CA TRP A 35 6.29 -11.34 4.87
C TRP A 35 4.77 -11.40 4.92
N SER A 36 4.20 -12.34 4.16
CA SER A 36 2.76 -12.63 4.22
C SER A 36 2.43 -13.79 5.16
N ILE A 37 3.33 -14.74 5.36
CA ILE A 37 3.22 -15.88 6.31
C ILE A 37 1.86 -16.60 6.22
N ASP A 38 0.91 -16.21 7.07
CA ASP A 38 -0.40 -16.82 7.29
C ASP A 38 -1.57 -15.98 6.73
N ARG A 39 -1.29 -14.84 6.08
CA ARG A 39 -2.30 -13.92 5.56
C ARG A 39 -3.02 -14.44 4.31
N PHE A 40 -2.43 -15.40 3.60
CA PHE A 40 -2.96 -15.96 2.36
C PHE A 40 -2.83 -17.48 2.33
N LEU A 41 -3.51 -18.12 1.37
CA LEU A 41 -3.35 -19.55 1.11
C LEU A 41 -1.89 -19.88 0.77
N THR A 42 -1.38 -20.96 1.33
CA THR A 42 -0.04 -21.45 1.03
C THR A 42 0.03 -21.96 -0.41
N VAL A 43 0.94 -21.38 -1.20
CA VAL A 43 1.13 -21.69 -2.64
C VAL A 43 2.49 -22.34 -2.93
N GLY A 44 3.19 -22.81 -1.89
CA GLY A 44 4.52 -23.39 -1.97
C GLY A 44 5.53 -22.65 -1.08
N PRO A 45 6.84 -22.93 -1.22
CA PRO A 45 7.87 -22.35 -0.37
C PRO A 45 8.13 -20.86 -0.63
N LEU A 46 7.78 -20.37 -1.82
CA LEU A 46 7.86 -18.96 -2.15
C LEU A 46 6.54 -18.28 -1.80
N HIS A 47 6.53 -17.55 -0.69
CA HIS A 47 5.37 -16.76 -0.27
C HIS A 47 5.27 -15.45 -1.07
N PRO A 48 4.05 -14.96 -1.36
CA PRO A 48 3.87 -13.62 -1.87
C PRO A 48 4.24 -12.58 -0.80
N GLN A 49 4.43 -11.34 -1.22
CA GLN A 49 4.47 -10.20 -0.29
C GLN A 49 3.04 -9.78 0.07
N ASN A 50 2.87 -9.04 1.18
CA ASN A 50 1.55 -8.53 1.58
C ASN A 50 1.52 -7.00 1.48
N PHE A 51 0.82 -6.48 0.48
CA PHE A 51 0.60 -5.04 0.40
C PHE A 51 -0.70 -4.71 1.10
N GLN A 52 -0.61 -3.89 2.13
CA GLN A 52 -1.74 -3.56 3.00
C GLN A 52 -2.18 -2.12 2.77
N LEU A 53 -3.46 -1.93 2.43
CA LEU A 53 -4.05 -0.62 2.23
C LEU A 53 -4.75 -0.14 3.50
N SER A 54 -4.40 1.05 3.96
CA SER A 54 -5.06 1.74 5.06
C SER A 54 -5.80 2.99 4.57
N ASP A 55 -7.02 3.17 5.06
CA ASP A 55 -7.77 4.42 4.99
C ASP A 55 -7.37 5.30 6.18
N LEU A 56 -6.79 6.46 5.90
CA LEU A 56 -6.32 7.41 6.89
C LEU A 56 -7.41 8.42 7.31
N LYS A 57 -8.61 8.34 6.72
CA LYS A 57 -9.79 9.19 7.02
C LYS A 57 -9.48 10.70 7.00
N GLY A 58 -8.56 11.13 6.14
CA GLY A 58 -8.14 12.53 6.03
C GLY A 58 -7.56 13.11 7.33
N GLY A 59 -6.97 12.26 8.18
CA GLY A 59 -6.45 12.65 9.49
C GLY A 59 -7.52 13.08 10.52
N THR A 60 -8.81 12.96 10.20
CA THR A 60 -9.92 13.38 11.07
C THR A 60 -10.48 12.25 11.93
N GLY A 61 -10.23 10.99 11.54
CA GLY A 61 -10.72 9.80 12.21
C GLY A 61 -9.61 8.83 12.60
N GLU A 62 -10.00 7.68 13.15
CA GLU A 62 -9.08 6.56 13.35
C GLU A 62 -8.77 5.89 12.02
N ALA A 63 -7.49 5.72 11.74
CA ALA A 63 -7.03 5.05 10.53
C ALA A 63 -7.35 3.55 10.60
N GLU A 64 -7.73 2.99 9.46
CA GLU A 64 -8.30 1.65 9.36
C GLU A 64 -7.55 0.85 8.31
N LEU A 65 -7.10 -0.36 8.64
CA LEU A 65 -6.61 -1.31 7.65
C LEU A 65 -7.80 -1.91 6.89
N ILE A 66 -7.88 -1.68 5.58
CA ILE A 66 -9.07 -2.03 4.78
C ILE A 66 -8.84 -3.12 3.75
N ALA A 67 -7.59 -3.43 3.40
CA ALA A 67 -7.30 -4.54 2.48
C ALA A 67 -5.89 -5.12 2.65
N ASP A 68 -5.79 -6.42 2.37
CA ASP A 68 -4.56 -7.17 2.16
C ASP A 68 -4.51 -7.63 0.70
N MET A 69 -3.38 -7.43 0.02
CA MET A 69 -3.18 -7.83 -1.37
C MET A 69 -1.91 -8.67 -1.52
N PRO A 70 -2.03 -9.93 -1.98
CA PRO A 70 -0.86 -10.75 -2.26
C PRO A 70 -0.14 -10.25 -3.51
N ILE A 71 1.13 -9.87 -3.39
CA ILE A 71 1.99 -9.55 -4.52
C ILE A 71 2.86 -10.78 -4.83
N PRO A 72 2.63 -11.47 -5.96
CA PRO A 72 3.13 -12.83 -6.15
C PRO A 72 4.64 -12.92 -6.35
N ASN A 73 5.26 -11.93 -7.02
CA ASN A 73 6.63 -12.04 -7.49
C ASN A 73 7.47 -10.78 -7.20
N ALA A 74 8.79 -10.99 -7.17
CA ALA A 74 9.84 -9.97 -7.32
C ALA A 74 9.87 -8.83 -6.28
N GLU A 75 9.21 -9.01 -5.13
CA GLU A 75 9.28 -8.10 -3.97
C GLU A 75 9.39 -6.61 -4.34
N PRO A 76 8.31 -5.94 -4.81
CA PRO A 76 8.44 -4.54 -5.17
C PRO A 76 8.89 -3.72 -3.97
N HIS A 77 9.97 -2.97 -4.15
CA HIS A 77 10.62 -2.24 -3.06
C HIS A 77 9.99 -0.88 -2.83
N TYR A 78 9.50 -0.22 -3.88
CA TYR A 78 8.91 1.11 -3.79
C TYR A 78 7.69 1.23 -4.69
N THR A 79 6.77 2.10 -4.31
CA THR A 79 5.58 2.43 -5.11
C THR A 79 5.30 3.92 -5.02
N GLN A 80 4.60 4.42 -6.03
CA GLN A 80 4.09 5.78 -6.10
C GLN A 80 2.62 5.73 -6.47
N ILE A 81 1.83 6.63 -5.92
CA ILE A 81 0.39 6.68 -6.09
C ILE A 81 0.05 8.08 -6.62
N ILE A 82 -0.68 8.13 -7.73
CA ILE A 82 -1.10 9.36 -8.42
C ILE A 82 -2.60 9.29 -8.72
N LYS A 83 -3.27 10.44 -8.68
CA LYS A 83 -4.68 10.51 -9.11
C LYS A 83 -4.80 10.21 -10.60
N ALA A 84 -5.77 9.37 -10.94
CA ALA A 84 -5.95 8.90 -12.32
C ALA A 84 -6.25 10.05 -13.31
N ASP A 85 -6.92 11.11 -12.86
CA ASP A 85 -7.26 12.30 -13.66
C ASP A 85 -6.04 13.16 -14.04
N LYS A 86 -4.87 12.94 -13.41
CA LYS A 86 -3.60 13.58 -13.77
C LYS A 86 -2.82 12.83 -14.84
N LEU A 87 -3.25 11.61 -15.20
CA LEU A 87 -2.58 10.83 -16.24
C LEU A 87 -3.20 11.12 -17.61
N ASN A 88 -2.35 11.48 -18.57
CA ASN A 88 -2.73 11.60 -19.98
C ASN A 88 -2.09 10.45 -20.77
N VAL A 89 -2.86 9.38 -20.99
CA VAL A 89 -2.39 8.16 -21.68
C VAL A 89 -2.75 8.21 -23.16
N LEU A 90 -1.87 7.67 -24.01
CA LEU A 90 -2.17 7.46 -25.42
C LEU A 90 -3.16 6.29 -25.57
N ALA A 91 -4.27 6.51 -26.27
CA ALA A 91 -5.26 5.47 -26.51
C ALA A 91 -4.90 4.55 -27.70
N LEU A 92 -4.17 5.08 -28.67
CA LEU A 92 -3.73 4.41 -29.90
C LEU A 92 -2.32 4.90 -30.25
N TYR A 93 -1.49 4.00 -30.77
CA TYR A 93 -0.15 4.29 -31.29
C TYR A 93 -0.21 4.65 -32.77
#